data_AF-A0A1C7FFM5-F1
#
_entry.id   AF-A0A1C7FFM5-F1
#
_cell.length_a   1.000
_cell.length_b   1.000
_cell.length_c   1.000
_cell.angle_alpha   90.00
_cell.angle_beta   90.00
_cell.angle_gamma   90.00
#
_symmetry.space_group_name_H-M   'P 1'
#
loop_
_entity.id
_entity.type
_entity.pdbx_description
1 polymer ?
#
loop_
_entity_poly.entity_id
_entity_poly.type
_entity_poly.pdbx_seq_one_letter_code
_entity_poly.pdbx_strand_id
1 'polypeptide(L)'
;MLRSKPQNQILWLVYFCMAIKKPKTPNRNKNIEKILSVLSILLLIVAWYLGGLRPNNSQTQFFEHVTSSQDQRIEISPNLYKLVGEEGEDNAKWISFGSGIGYGGELTIGAVFTASGAVETISLLSSKETSSYFDKVVEEKLPEALLGKNIKTSLNVDAITGATLTSDAYTQALDQAADPVRQAMFGYRLSEQASPWSYFKWLDAAALIFFAIAVWVNRTRSEHKVKMNVALLAASTLLFGFHSASLYSASTMGGLIYGSWISGVANYTPFILLVLSIIYIFYYNRNVYCQSLCPFGAVQQCLAKVGNAKSSPIRHQFFIWFPRALLLITLCLGAYFRSPAAFVYEPFGIAFGMIGGMYLFVLTVMIILTSLVVRRPWCQSLCPINAMTDFLVFNKNWFKQVRNQKGKKARQTAPRKQRVGAKNETAKQEKE
;
A
#
# COMPACT_ATOMS: atom_id res chain seq x y z
N MET A 1 45.03 15.17 -34.31
CA MET A 1 43.74 15.28 -35.00
C MET A 1 43.06 13.91 -35.02
N LEU A 2 41.77 13.90 -34.65
CA LEU A 2 40.72 12.90 -34.96
C LEU A 2 40.84 11.48 -34.36
N ARG A 3 40.32 11.40 -33.13
CA ARG A 3 39.63 10.26 -32.50
C ARG A 3 38.68 9.56 -33.48
N SER A 4 38.89 8.27 -33.72
CA SER A 4 37.84 7.35 -34.18
C SER A 4 37.00 6.92 -32.96
N LYS A 5 35.70 7.24 -32.97
CA LYS A 5 34.71 6.69 -32.01
C LYS A 5 33.78 5.74 -32.77
N PRO A 6 33.34 4.63 -32.13
CA PRO A 6 32.64 3.55 -32.81
C PRO A 6 31.17 3.93 -33.03
N GLN A 7 30.75 3.93 -34.29
CA GLN A 7 29.40 4.26 -34.75
C GLN A 7 28.34 3.18 -34.41
N ASN A 8 28.74 2.09 -33.73
CA ASN A 8 27.88 0.94 -33.45
C ASN A 8 27.18 0.93 -32.08
N GLN A 9 27.48 1.87 -31.16
CA GLN A 9 26.73 1.96 -29.88
C GLN A 9 25.44 2.79 -29.97
N ILE A 10 25.30 3.62 -31.00
CA ILE A 10 24.14 4.52 -31.16
C ILE A 10 22.90 3.77 -31.64
N LEU A 11 23.09 2.66 -32.38
CA LEU A 11 21.98 1.85 -32.88
C LEU A 11 21.22 1.11 -31.76
N TRP A 12 21.91 0.79 -30.64
CA TRP A 12 21.30 0.13 -29.47
C TRP A 12 20.42 1.07 -28.63
N LEU A 13 20.73 2.38 -28.63
CA LEU A 13 20.01 3.39 -27.85
C LEU A 13 18.69 3.84 -28.50
N VAL A 14 18.60 3.79 -29.83
CA VAL A 14 17.35 4.12 -30.56
C VAL A 14 16.28 3.03 -30.33
N TYR A 15 16.68 1.77 -30.22
CA TYR A 15 15.76 0.68 -29.84
C TYR A 15 15.19 0.83 -28.41
N PHE A 16 15.91 1.52 -27.52
CA PHE A 16 15.49 1.75 -26.14
C PHE A 16 14.42 2.87 -26.00
N CYS A 17 14.31 3.76 -26.98
CA CYS A 17 13.39 4.89 -26.97
C CYS A 17 12.24 4.78 -28.00
N MET A 18 12.37 3.93 -29.03
CA MET A 18 11.43 3.80 -30.14
C MET A 18 10.88 2.37 -30.33
N ALA A 19 10.41 1.70 -29.29
CA ALA A 19 9.66 0.46 -29.47
C ALA A 19 8.64 0.12 -28.36
N ILE A 20 8.04 1.10 -27.71
CA ILE A 20 6.63 0.94 -27.31
C ILE A 20 5.79 1.47 -28.47
N LYS A 21 5.90 0.82 -29.65
CA LYS A 21 4.75 0.77 -30.54
C LYS A 21 3.64 0.20 -29.67
N LYS A 22 2.57 0.97 -29.43
CA LYS A 22 1.34 0.43 -28.84
C LYS A 22 1.06 -0.87 -29.59
N PRO A 23 1.20 -2.04 -28.96
CA PRO A 23 0.89 -3.27 -29.66
C PRO A 23 -0.59 -3.17 -30.04
N LYS A 24 -0.91 -3.51 -31.30
CA LYS A 24 -2.30 -3.70 -31.73
C LYS A 24 -2.89 -4.71 -30.76
N THR A 25 -3.72 -4.25 -29.83
CA THR A 25 -4.46 -5.12 -28.93
C THR A 25 -5.24 -6.10 -29.82
N PRO A 26 -5.17 -7.42 -29.58
CA PRO A 26 -6.05 -8.38 -30.27
C PRO A 26 -7.48 -7.89 -30.11
N ASN A 27 -8.33 -8.14 -31.11
CA ASN A 27 -9.67 -7.58 -31.28
C ASN A 27 -10.52 -7.71 -30.00
N ARG A 28 -10.32 -6.76 -29.07
CA ARG A 28 -10.88 -6.79 -27.73
C ARG A 28 -12.27 -6.20 -27.83
N ASN A 29 -13.26 -6.97 -27.41
CA ASN A 29 -14.62 -6.48 -27.34
C ASN A 29 -14.69 -5.38 -26.27
N LYS A 30 -14.50 -4.13 -26.70
CA LYS A 30 -14.40 -2.95 -25.82
C LYS A 30 -15.61 -2.77 -24.92
N ASN A 31 -16.74 -3.37 -25.27
CA ASN A 31 -17.96 -3.33 -24.46
C ASN A 31 -17.85 -4.25 -23.23
N ILE A 32 -17.26 -5.44 -23.38
CA ILE A 32 -17.04 -6.37 -22.25
C ILE A 32 -16.08 -5.74 -21.23
N GLU A 33 -15.00 -5.10 -21.67
CA GLU A 33 -14.07 -4.44 -20.74
C GLU A 33 -14.71 -3.28 -19.96
N LYS A 34 -15.65 -2.54 -20.58
CA LYS A 34 -16.41 -1.49 -19.88
C LYS A 34 -17.33 -2.08 -18.81
N ILE A 35 -18.07 -3.14 -19.15
CA ILE A 35 -18.97 -3.83 -18.21
C ILE A 35 -18.15 -4.36 -17.03
N LEU A 36 -17.04 -5.06 -17.31
CA LEU A 36 -16.16 -5.59 -16.27
C LEU A 36 -15.52 -4.49 -15.41
N SER A 37 -15.19 -3.33 -15.98
CA SER A 37 -14.70 -2.19 -15.19
C SER A 37 -15.75 -1.70 -14.18
N VAL A 38 -17.00 -1.49 -14.64
CA VAL A 38 -18.10 -1.07 -13.76
C VAL A 38 -18.39 -2.12 -12.69
N LEU A 39 -18.46 -3.39 -13.09
CA LEU A 39 -18.71 -4.51 -12.18
C LEU A 39 -17.61 -4.63 -11.12
N SER A 40 -16.34 -4.39 -11.48
CA SER A 40 -15.23 -4.44 -10.52
C SER A 40 -15.33 -3.33 -9.46
N ILE A 41 -15.75 -2.12 -9.83
CA ILE A 41 -15.97 -1.02 -8.89
C ILE A 41 -17.17 -1.32 -7.97
N LEU A 42 -18.29 -1.80 -8.53
CA LEU A 42 -19.47 -2.19 -7.75
C LEU A 42 -19.14 -3.30 -6.75
N LEU A 43 -18.38 -4.31 -7.18
CA LEU A 43 -17.97 -5.42 -6.31
C LEU A 43 -17.10 -4.93 -5.15
N LEU A 44 -16.18 -3.99 -5.39
CA LEU A 44 -15.36 -3.39 -4.33
C LEU A 44 -16.21 -2.59 -3.33
N ILE A 45 -17.19 -1.83 -3.81
CA ILE A 45 -18.12 -1.07 -2.93
C ILE A 45 -18.94 -2.03 -2.06
N VAL A 46 -19.48 -3.09 -2.66
CA VAL A 46 -20.26 -4.11 -1.94
C VAL A 46 -19.37 -4.83 -0.91
N ALA A 47 -18.16 -5.25 -1.29
CA ALA A 47 -17.23 -5.91 -0.38
C ALA A 47 -16.85 -4.99 0.80
N TRP A 48 -16.59 -3.70 0.55
CA TRP A 48 -16.30 -2.72 1.58
C TRP A 48 -17.48 -2.47 2.53
N TYR A 49 -18.70 -2.40 1.99
CA TYR A 49 -19.93 -2.22 2.75
C TYR A 49 -20.21 -3.44 3.64
N LEU A 50 -20.20 -4.64 3.07
CA LEU A 50 -20.39 -5.89 3.82
C LEU A 50 -19.31 -6.09 4.88
N GLY A 51 -18.05 -5.75 4.58
CA GLY A 51 -16.98 -5.78 5.57
C GLY A 51 -17.17 -4.76 6.70
N GLY A 52 -17.90 -3.67 6.46
CA GLY A 52 -18.26 -2.69 7.49
C GLY A 52 -19.40 -3.14 8.40
N LEU A 53 -20.29 -4.00 7.90
CA LEU A 53 -21.37 -4.62 8.69
C LEU A 53 -20.92 -5.86 9.46
N ARG A 54 -19.69 -6.35 9.22
CA ARG A 54 -19.18 -7.56 9.83
C ARG A 54 -18.97 -7.32 11.35
N PRO A 55 -19.67 -8.05 12.23
CA PRO A 55 -19.51 -7.90 13.67
C PRO A 55 -18.12 -8.39 14.09
N ASN A 56 -17.46 -7.63 14.97
CA ASN A 56 -16.19 -8.02 15.58
C ASN A 56 -16.46 -8.58 16.99
N ASN A 57 -16.72 -9.88 17.09
CA ASN A 57 -17.09 -10.54 18.36
C ASN A 57 -15.89 -10.80 19.29
N SER A 58 -14.69 -10.32 18.96
CA SER A 58 -13.47 -10.68 19.70
C SER A 58 -13.43 -10.15 21.13
N GLN A 59 -14.02 -8.97 21.40
CA GLN A 59 -14.17 -8.48 22.78
C GLN A 59 -15.08 -9.39 23.61
N THR A 60 -16.20 -9.85 23.05
CA THR A 60 -17.12 -10.78 23.72
C THR A 60 -16.43 -12.10 24.06
N GLN A 61 -15.67 -12.67 23.10
CA GLN A 61 -14.89 -13.88 23.31
C GLN A 61 -13.81 -13.71 24.38
N PHE A 62 -13.16 -12.54 24.43
CA PHE A 62 -12.18 -12.22 25.46
C PHE A 62 -12.82 -12.16 26.85
N PHE A 63 -13.98 -11.51 26.97
CA PHE A 63 -14.72 -11.48 28.23
C PHE A 63 -15.16 -12.87 28.70
N GLU A 64 -15.58 -13.75 27.78
CA GLU A 64 -15.93 -15.15 28.11
C GLU A 64 -14.72 -15.95 28.63
N HIS A 65 -13.51 -15.65 28.15
CA HIS A 65 -12.30 -16.36 28.59
C HIS A 65 -11.75 -15.86 29.94
N VAL A 66 -11.97 -14.59 30.27
CA VAL A 66 -11.39 -13.94 31.45
C VAL A 66 -12.36 -13.90 32.64
N THR A 67 -13.68 -13.90 32.38
CA THR A 67 -14.70 -13.76 33.42
C THR A 67 -15.20 -15.14 33.88
N SER A 68 -15.20 -15.41 35.18
CA SER A 68 -15.88 -16.57 35.75
C SER A 68 -17.36 -16.28 35.98
N SER A 69 -18.22 -17.31 36.04
CA SER A 69 -19.68 -17.14 36.21
C SER A 69 -20.12 -16.41 37.49
N GLN A 70 -19.21 -16.19 38.44
CA GLN A 70 -19.45 -15.52 39.72
C GLN A 70 -18.89 -14.09 39.79
N ASP A 71 -18.13 -13.64 38.78
CA ASP A 71 -17.49 -12.32 38.82
C ASP A 71 -18.49 -11.20 38.51
N GLN A 72 -18.52 -10.16 39.35
CA GLN A 72 -19.24 -8.93 39.05
C GLN A 72 -18.38 -8.00 38.21
N ARG A 73 -18.90 -7.61 37.04
CA ARG A 73 -18.26 -6.67 36.12
C ARG A 73 -18.79 -5.26 36.32
N ILE A 74 -17.92 -4.34 36.70
CA ILE A 74 -18.24 -2.93 36.87
C ILE A 74 -17.52 -2.13 35.80
N GLU A 75 -18.26 -1.45 34.93
CA GLU A 75 -17.69 -0.53 33.95
C GLU A 75 -17.41 0.82 34.63
N ILE A 76 -16.13 1.22 34.67
CA ILE A 76 -15.74 2.50 35.28
C ILE A 76 -15.70 3.61 34.24
N SER A 77 -15.19 3.31 33.04
CA SER A 77 -15.16 4.20 31.90
C SER A 77 -15.18 3.40 30.60
N PRO A 78 -15.41 4.03 29.42
CA PRO A 78 -15.33 3.32 28.15
C PRO A 78 -14.00 2.58 28.03
N ASN A 79 -14.05 1.27 27.75
CA ASN A 79 -12.90 0.38 27.65
C ASN A 79 -12.09 0.16 28.96
N LEU A 80 -12.68 0.42 30.13
CA LEU A 80 -12.09 0.11 31.45
C LEU A 80 -13.14 -0.55 32.35
N TYR A 81 -12.85 -1.79 32.76
CA TYR A 81 -13.73 -2.60 33.59
C TYR A 81 -12.99 -3.10 34.81
N LYS A 82 -13.70 -3.19 35.94
CA LYS A 82 -13.24 -3.80 37.17
C LYS A 82 -13.98 -5.13 37.35
N LEU A 83 -13.22 -6.20 37.54
CA LEU A 83 -13.71 -7.53 37.88
C LEU A 83 -13.57 -7.73 39.39
N VAL A 84 -14.70 -7.86 40.07
CA VAL A 84 -14.75 -8.17 41.51
C VAL A 84 -15.20 -9.62 41.66
N GLY A 85 -14.30 -10.47 42.13
CA GLY A 85 -14.57 -11.87 42.45
C GLY A 85 -15.00 -12.06 43.91
N GLU A 86 -15.12 -13.32 44.35
CA GLU A 86 -15.53 -13.66 45.72
C GLU A 86 -14.56 -13.15 46.82
N GLU A 87 -13.29 -12.92 46.48
CA GLU A 87 -12.26 -12.42 47.40
C GLU A 87 -12.41 -10.93 47.77
N GLY A 88 -13.44 -10.25 47.26
CA GLY A 88 -13.77 -8.88 47.61
C GLY A 88 -13.05 -7.83 46.75
N GLU A 89 -13.30 -6.55 47.08
CA GLU A 89 -12.92 -5.42 46.24
C GLU A 89 -11.40 -5.15 46.22
N ASP A 90 -10.67 -5.58 47.25
CA ASP A 90 -9.23 -5.34 47.41
C ASP A 90 -8.38 -6.20 46.45
N ASN A 91 -8.90 -7.35 46.01
CA ASN A 91 -8.25 -8.23 45.01
C ASN A 91 -8.84 -8.07 43.60
N ALA A 92 -9.59 -7.00 43.37
CA ALA A 92 -10.24 -6.78 42.08
C ALA A 92 -9.23 -6.66 40.93
N LYS A 93 -9.54 -7.35 39.83
CA LYS A 93 -8.75 -7.30 38.59
C LYS A 93 -9.29 -6.19 37.69
N TRP A 94 -8.43 -5.66 36.85
CA TRP A 94 -8.75 -4.59 35.92
C TRP A 94 -8.65 -5.11 34.50
N ILE A 95 -9.68 -4.89 33.69
CA ILE A 95 -9.67 -5.17 32.26
C ILE A 95 -9.63 -3.84 31.52
N SER A 96 -8.70 -3.71 30.59
CA SER A 96 -8.69 -2.59 29.66
C SER A 96 -8.21 -2.99 28.28
N PHE A 97 -8.38 -2.07 27.33
CA PHE A 97 -8.12 -2.28 25.92
C PHE A 97 -7.25 -1.16 25.37
N GLY A 98 -6.34 -1.51 24.47
CA GLY A 98 -5.47 -0.56 23.80
C GLY A 98 -5.18 -0.98 22.36
N SER A 99 -4.75 -0.01 21.56
CA SER A 99 -4.43 -0.19 20.15
C SER A 99 -3.00 0.29 19.85
N GLY A 100 -2.38 -0.32 18.85
CA GLY A 100 -1.05 0.05 18.37
C GLY A 100 -0.99 -0.04 16.86
N ILE A 101 -0.12 0.74 16.23
CA ILE A 101 -0.04 0.82 14.77
C ILE A 101 1.22 0.11 14.28
N GLY A 102 1.05 -1.06 13.67
CA GLY A 102 2.12 -1.89 13.13
C GLY A 102 2.34 -1.75 11.62
N TYR A 103 3.05 -2.71 11.03
CA TYR A 103 3.39 -2.73 9.60
C TYR A 103 2.18 -2.89 8.68
N GLY A 104 1.27 -3.82 8.99
CA GLY A 104 0.04 -4.07 8.24
C GLY A 104 -1.12 -3.16 8.65
N GLY A 105 -1.04 -2.56 9.84
CA GLY A 105 -1.95 -1.53 10.31
C GLY A 105 -2.19 -1.60 11.81
N GLU A 106 -3.33 -1.09 12.24
CA GLU A 106 -3.73 -1.14 13.65
C GLU A 106 -3.94 -2.59 14.14
N LEU A 107 -3.47 -2.86 15.36
CA LEU A 107 -3.79 -4.03 16.16
C LEU A 107 -4.39 -3.58 17.50
N THR A 108 -5.26 -4.40 18.08
CA THR A 108 -5.96 -4.11 19.35
C THR A 108 -5.75 -5.27 20.30
N ILE A 109 -5.39 -4.94 21.54
CA ILE A 109 -5.14 -5.87 22.63
C ILE A 109 -6.15 -5.63 23.75
N GLY A 110 -6.64 -6.71 24.35
CA GLY A 110 -7.28 -6.72 25.66
C GLY A 110 -6.30 -7.24 26.70
N ALA A 111 -6.23 -6.58 27.85
CA ALA A 111 -5.32 -6.96 28.92
C ALA A 111 -6.03 -7.00 30.28
N VAL A 112 -5.57 -7.91 31.14
CA VAL A 112 -6.02 -8.07 32.52
C VAL A 112 -4.86 -7.70 33.43
N PHE A 113 -5.12 -6.87 34.43
CA PHE A 113 -4.14 -6.42 35.40
C PHE A 113 -4.61 -6.78 36.81
N THR A 114 -3.68 -7.30 37.61
CA THR A 114 -3.93 -7.61 39.02
C THR A 114 -4.09 -6.35 39.87
N ALA A 115 -4.60 -6.49 41.09
CA ALA A 115 -4.69 -5.40 42.07
C ALA A 115 -3.32 -4.77 42.43
N SER A 116 -2.20 -5.43 42.14
CA SER A 116 -0.84 -4.88 42.30
C SER A 116 -0.34 -4.08 41.10
N GLY A 117 -1.07 -4.11 39.98
CA GLY A 117 -0.68 -3.54 38.70
C GLY A 117 0.22 -4.44 37.84
N ALA A 118 0.33 -5.74 38.16
CA ALA A 118 1.02 -6.70 37.30
C ALA A 118 0.12 -7.16 36.14
N VAL A 119 0.69 -7.31 34.94
CA VAL A 119 0.00 -7.86 33.76
C VAL A 119 -0.26 -9.36 33.97
N GLU A 120 -1.51 -9.78 33.97
CA GLU A 120 -1.92 -11.18 34.18
C GLU A 120 -2.21 -11.89 32.87
N THR A 121 -3.00 -11.27 32.00
CA THR A 121 -3.44 -11.85 30.73
C THR A 121 -3.36 -10.81 29.63
N ILE A 122 -2.95 -11.25 28.45
CA ILE A 122 -2.93 -10.43 27.24
C ILE A 122 -3.61 -11.24 26.13
N SER A 123 -4.54 -10.62 25.41
CA SER A 123 -5.21 -11.24 24.26
C SER A 123 -5.22 -10.29 23.08
N LEU A 124 -4.78 -10.77 21.92
CA LEU A 124 -4.94 -10.05 20.67
C LEU A 124 -6.40 -10.16 20.22
N LEU A 125 -7.11 -9.03 20.14
CA LEU A 125 -8.53 -8.98 19.78
C LEU A 125 -8.74 -8.74 18.29
N SER A 126 -7.89 -7.92 17.68
CA SER A 126 -7.92 -7.70 16.24
C SER A 126 -6.54 -7.30 15.76
N SER A 127 -6.20 -7.67 14.52
CA SER A 127 -4.94 -7.29 13.91
C SER A 127 -5.09 -7.13 12.41
N LYS A 128 -4.51 -6.04 11.89
CA LYS A 128 -4.35 -5.80 10.45
C LYS A 128 -2.96 -6.21 9.94
N GLU A 129 -2.13 -6.80 10.79
CA GLU A 129 -0.80 -7.29 10.44
C GLU A 129 -0.84 -8.44 9.45
N THR A 130 0.30 -8.71 8.79
CA THR A 130 0.46 -9.96 8.05
C THR A 130 0.81 -11.06 9.03
N SER A 131 0.17 -12.24 8.91
CA SER A 131 0.36 -13.35 9.85
C SER A 131 1.82 -13.64 10.17
N SER A 132 2.69 -13.67 9.16
CA SER A 132 4.13 -13.97 9.34
C SER A 132 4.88 -13.00 10.25
N TYR A 133 4.46 -11.73 10.35
CA TYR A 133 5.08 -10.79 11.29
C TYR A 133 4.61 -11.07 12.73
N PHE A 134 3.34 -11.41 12.91
CA PHE A 134 2.78 -11.72 14.21
C PHE A 134 3.26 -13.09 14.72
N ASP A 135 3.33 -14.10 13.84
CA ASP A 135 3.88 -15.42 14.16
C ASP A 135 5.30 -15.28 14.71
N LYS A 136 6.12 -14.43 14.09
CA LYS A 136 7.46 -14.11 14.57
C LYS A 136 7.47 -13.43 15.94
N VAL A 137 6.49 -12.56 16.23
CA VAL A 137 6.34 -11.93 17.56
C VAL A 137 6.04 -12.96 18.64
N VAL A 138 5.21 -13.96 18.32
CA VAL A 138 4.87 -15.07 19.22
C VAL A 138 6.04 -16.05 19.36
N GLU A 139 6.72 -16.41 18.27
CA GLU A 139 7.88 -17.32 18.27
C GLU A 139 9.02 -16.80 19.16
N GLU A 140 9.24 -15.49 19.15
CA GLU A 140 10.26 -14.80 19.96
C GLU A 140 9.77 -14.46 21.39
N LYS A 141 8.58 -14.96 21.77
CA LYS A 141 8.02 -14.91 23.12
C LYS A 141 7.78 -13.50 23.69
N LEU A 142 7.44 -12.54 22.84
CA LEU A 142 7.12 -11.19 23.28
C LEU A 142 5.93 -11.13 24.24
N PRO A 143 4.80 -11.83 23.99
CA PRO A 143 3.65 -11.80 24.90
C PRO A 143 4.03 -12.32 26.30
N GLU A 144 4.75 -13.43 26.37
CA GLU A 144 5.19 -14.06 27.62
C GLU A 144 6.16 -13.16 28.40
N ALA A 145 7.05 -12.44 27.70
CA ALA A 145 7.96 -11.48 28.32
C ALA A 145 7.26 -10.27 28.95
N LEU A 146 6.02 -9.98 28.54
CA LEU A 146 5.20 -8.89 29.06
C LEU A 146 4.32 -9.34 30.25
N LEU A 147 4.03 -10.63 30.39
CA LEU A 147 3.31 -11.17 31.54
C LEU A 147 4.12 -10.97 32.83
N GLY A 148 3.42 -10.63 33.91
CA GLY A 148 4.01 -10.35 35.22
C GLY A 148 4.71 -9.00 35.34
N LYS A 149 4.97 -8.27 34.24
CA LYS A 149 5.53 -6.91 34.32
C LYS A 149 4.54 -5.98 35.02
N ASN A 150 5.07 -5.02 35.78
CA ASN A 150 4.26 -4.06 36.52
C ASN A 150 4.06 -2.76 35.71
N ILE A 151 2.82 -2.29 35.65
CA ILE A 151 2.45 -1.10 34.88
C ILE A 151 2.90 0.22 35.51
N LYS A 152 3.47 0.21 36.72
CA LYS A 152 4.06 1.42 37.33
C LYS A 152 5.13 2.03 36.45
N THR A 153 5.84 1.21 35.68
CA THR A 153 6.82 1.65 34.69
C THR A 153 6.28 1.41 33.28
N SER A 154 6.89 2.07 32.28
CA SER A 154 6.59 1.79 30.88
C SER A 154 6.88 0.32 30.58
N LEU A 155 5.99 -0.34 29.85
CA LEU A 155 6.09 -1.76 29.53
C LEU A 155 7.04 -1.99 28.35
N ASN A 156 8.26 -1.44 28.40
CA ASN A 156 9.19 -1.56 27.28
C ASN A 156 9.89 -2.94 27.27
N VAL A 157 10.11 -3.47 26.07
CA VAL A 157 10.77 -4.73 25.76
C VAL A 157 11.55 -4.57 24.47
N ASP A 158 12.64 -5.32 24.31
CA ASP A 158 13.45 -5.23 23.12
C ASP A 158 12.64 -5.60 21.88
N ALA A 159 12.73 -4.76 20.85
CA ALA A 159 12.02 -4.98 19.61
C ALA A 159 12.62 -6.16 18.83
N ILE A 160 11.75 -6.97 18.23
CA ILE A 160 12.19 -8.17 17.51
C ILE A 160 12.77 -7.78 16.15
N THR A 161 13.97 -8.30 15.86
CA THR A 161 14.65 -8.05 14.59
C THR A 161 13.82 -8.59 13.43
N GLY A 162 13.46 -7.73 12.47
CA GLY A 162 12.58 -8.08 11.35
C GLY A 162 11.09 -8.15 11.69
N ALA A 163 10.69 -7.83 12.91
CA ALA A 163 9.29 -7.58 13.26
C ALA A 163 9.16 -6.33 14.15
N THR A 164 10.08 -5.38 14.02
CA THR A 164 10.21 -4.21 14.89
C THR A 164 8.92 -3.39 14.97
N LEU A 165 8.35 -3.00 13.82
CA LEU A 165 7.10 -2.21 13.81
C LEU A 165 5.92 -2.95 14.44
N THR A 166 5.84 -4.27 14.24
CA THR A 166 4.77 -5.10 14.81
C THR A 166 4.98 -5.30 16.32
N SER A 167 6.22 -5.47 16.77
CA SER A 167 6.60 -5.61 18.18
C SER A 167 6.35 -4.31 18.94
N ASP A 168 6.78 -3.18 18.37
CA ASP A 168 6.55 -1.84 18.92
C ASP A 168 5.06 -1.55 19.04
N ALA A 169 4.27 -1.91 18.00
CA ALA A 169 2.82 -1.76 18.03
C ALA A 169 2.17 -2.64 19.10
N TYR A 170 2.65 -3.86 19.30
CA TYR A 170 2.15 -4.75 20.35
C TYR A 170 2.41 -4.17 21.74
N THR A 171 3.64 -3.72 21.99
CA THR A 171 4.04 -3.08 23.24
C THR A 171 3.29 -1.78 23.48
N GLN A 172 3.14 -0.95 22.45
CA GLN A 172 2.37 0.30 22.50
C GLN A 172 0.89 0.03 22.81
N ALA A 173 0.28 -0.98 22.19
CA ALA A 173 -1.11 -1.33 22.45
C ALA A 173 -1.31 -1.76 23.91
N LEU A 174 -0.39 -2.54 24.47
CA LEU A 174 -0.45 -2.93 25.88
C LEU A 174 -0.20 -1.74 26.82
N ASP A 175 0.77 -0.87 26.51
CA ASP A 175 1.04 0.32 27.31
C ASP A 175 -0.15 1.30 27.30
N GLN A 176 -0.83 1.44 26.15
CA GLN A 176 -2.07 2.20 26.03
C GLN A 176 -3.22 1.56 26.82
N ALA A 177 -3.32 0.22 26.83
CA ALA A 177 -4.30 -0.50 27.67
C ALA A 177 -4.00 -0.32 29.16
N ALA A 178 -2.74 -0.17 29.55
CA ALA A 178 -2.33 0.02 30.94
C ALA A 178 -2.63 1.42 31.47
N ASP A 179 -2.68 2.45 30.62
CA ASP A 179 -2.81 3.85 31.03
C ASP A 179 -4.10 4.20 31.79
N PRO A 180 -5.30 3.76 31.37
CA PRO A 180 -6.52 3.94 32.14
C PRO A 180 -6.43 3.28 33.53
N VAL A 181 -5.77 2.12 33.61
CA VAL A 181 -5.57 1.37 34.85
C VAL A 181 -4.56 2.08 35.75
N ARG A 182 -3.43 2.58 35.21
CA ARG A 182 -2.47 3.41 35.95
C ARG A 182 -3.13 4.65 36.53
N GLN A 183 -3.98 5.32 35.75
CA GLN A 183 -4.68 6.51 36.22
C GLN A 183 -5.62 6.16 37.38
N ALA A 184 -6.32 5.02 37.30
CA ALA A 184 -7.24 4.58 38.35
C ALA A 184 -6.52 4.11 39.63
N MET A 185 -5.39 3.41 39.50
CA MET A 185 -4.68 2.80 40.63
C MET A 185 -3.61 3.70 41.25
N PHE A 186 -2.92 4.49 40.43
CA PHE A 186 -1.73 5.25 40.84
C PHE A 186 -1.81 6.76 40.57
N GLY A 187 -2.86 7.22 39.88
CA GLY A 187 -3.12 8.64 39.65
C GLY A 187 -2.31 9.32 38.55
N TYR A 188 -1.56 8.56 37.73
CA TYR A 188 -0.78 9.10 36.61
C TYR A 188 -0.94 8.25 35.32
N ARG A 189 -0.48 8.82 34.20
CA ARG A 189 -0.35 8.16 32.89
C ARG A 189 1.09 8.27 32.40
N LEU A 190 1.53 7.28 31.62
CA LEU A 190 2.87 7.27 31.03
C LEU A 190 2.84 7.46 29.51
N SER A 191 1.75 7.08 28.82
CA SER A 191 1.72 7.22 27.37
C SER A 191 1.46 8.67 26.99
N GLU A 192 2.46 9.31 26.40
CA GLU A 192 2.26 10.55 25.66
C GLU A 192 1.48 10.20 24.38
N GLN A 193 0.32 10.82 24.16
CA GLN A 193 -0.43 10.62 22.92
C GLN A 193 0.42 11.13 21.76
N ALA A 194 0.96 10.21 20.94
CA ALA A 194 1.75 10.57 19.79
C ALA A 194 0.92 11.44 18.83
N SER A 195 1.27 12.72 18.73
CA SER A 195 0.66 13.69 17.82
C SER A 195 0.61 13.13 16.38
N PRO A 196 -0.49 13.34 15.62
CA PRO A 196 -0.58 12.99 14.20
C PRO A 196 0.54 13.58 13.34
N TRP A 197 1.18 14.66 13.79
CA TRP A 197 2.28 15.33 13.09
C TRP A 197 3.66 14.70 13.34
N SER A 198 3.80 13.82 14.33
CA SER A 198 5.03 13.07 14.62
C SER A 198 5.34 11.99 13.56
N TYR A 199 4.36 11.66 12.71
CA TYR A 199 4.45 10.56 11.75
C TYR A 199 5.09 10.93 10.41
N PHE A 200 5.35 12.21 10.11
CA PHE A 200 6.09 12.61 8.91
C PHE A 200 7.60 12.39 9.14
N LYS A 201 8.08 11.21 8.73
CA LYS A 201 9.48 10.82 8.91
C LYS A 201 10.34 11.41 7.79
N TRP A 202 11.65 11.49 8.01
CA TRP A 202 12.60 11.89 6.96
C TRP A 202 12.48 11.03 5.68
N LEU A 203 12.03 9.78 5.83
CA LEU A 203 11.71 8.87 4.73
C LEU A 203 10.61 9.39 3.81
N ASP A 204 9.59 10.07 4.35
CA ASP A 204 8.49 10.65 3.57
C ASP A 204 8.98 11.86 2.75
N ALA A 205 9.83 12.69 3.34
CA ALA A 205 10.52 13.77 2.62
C ALA A 205 11.41 13.21 1.51
N ALA A 206 12.17 12.15 1.79
CA ALA A 206 12.96 11.46 0.79
C ALA A 206 12.09 10.91 -0.35
N ALA A 207 10.92 10.32 -0.05
CA ALA A 207 9.99 9.82 -1.06
C ALA A 207 9.51 10.92 -2.01
N LEU A 208 9.18 12.10 -1.49
CA LEU A 208 8.79 13.27 -2.29
C LEU A 208 9.93 13.75 -3.19
N ILE A 209 11.15 13.86 -2.65
CA ILE A 209 12.35 14.30 -3.39
C ILE A 209 12.67 13.32 -4.51
N PHE A 210 12.74 12.01 -4.19
CA PHE A 210 13.01 10.98 -5.18
C PHE A 210 11.94 10.95 -6.28
N PHE A 211 10.68 11.14 -5.93
CA PHE A 211 9.60 11.23 -6.91
C PHE A 211 9.75 12.45 -7.83
N ALA A 212 10.05 13.62 -7.27
CA ALA A 212 10.30 14.84 -8.04
C ALA A 212 11.49 14.66 -9.01
N ILE A 213 12.61 14.08 -8.53
CA ILE A 213 13.77 13.76 -9.36
C ILE A 213 13.39 12.75 -10.45
N ALA A 214 12.59 11.72 -10.14
CA ALA A 214 12.13 10.74 -11.12
C ALA A 214 11.31 11.38 -12.24
N VAL A 215 10.41 12.31 -11.90
CA VAL A 215 9.64 13.08 -12.86
C VAL A 215 10.57 13.94 -13.73
N TRP A 216 11.53 14.62 -13.11
CA TRP A 216 12.50 15.45 -13.82
C TRP A 216 13.38 14.65 -14.78
N VAL A 217 13.99 13.55 -14.33
CA VAL A 217 14.82 12.65 -15.16
C VAL A 217 14.04 12.10 -16.35
N ASN A 218 12.77 11.74 -16.16
CA ASN A 218 11.95 11.23 -17.25
C ASN A 218 11.59 12.29 -18.29
N ARG A 219 11.51 13.56 -17.88
CA ARG A 219 11.18 14.70 -18.74
C ARG A 219 12.41 15.31 -19.44
N THR A 220 13.59 15.16 -18.84
CA THR A 220 14.85 15.66 -19.37
C THR A 220 15.22 15.00 -20.69
N ARG A 221 15.77 15.80 -21.62
CA ARG A 221 16.27 15.38 -22.96
C ARG A 221 17.79 15.20 -23.02
N SER A 222 18.48 15.28 -21.88
CA SER A 222 19.94 15.10 -21.79
C SER A 222 20.39 13.73 -22.29
N GLU A 223 21.57 13.68 -22.90
CA GLU A 223 22.25 12.44 -23.31
C GLU A 223 22.54 11.51 -22.11
N HIS A 224 22.66 12.09 -20.91
CA HIS A 224 22.96 11.37 -19.68
C HIS A 224 21.72 10.75 -19.01
N LYS A 225 20.52 10.91 -19.59
CA LYS A 225 19.24 10.44 -19.02
C LYS A 225 19.29 8.99 -18.54
N VAL A 226 19.87 8.10 -19.34
CA VAL A 226 19.93 6.67 -19.00
C VAL A 226 20.78 6.44 -17.75
N LYS A 227 21.95 7.10 -17.65
CA LYS A 227 22.84 7.00 -16.49
C LYS A 227 22.16 7.55 -15.24
N MET A 228 21.48 8.70 -15.36
CA MET A 228 20.72 9.30 -14.25
C MET A 228 19.60 8.38 -13.76
N ASN A 229 18.87 7.75 -14.68
CA ASN A 229 17.80 6.81 -14.31
C ASN A 229 18.35 5.57 -13.61
N VAL A 230 19.51 5.05 -14.04
CA VAL A 230 20.17 3.92 -13.37
C VAL A 230 20.65 4.32 -11.97
N ALA A 231 21.25 5.50 -11.82
CA ALA A 231 21.68 6.02 -10.53
C ALA A 231 20.47 6.19 -9.57
N LEU A 232 19.37 6.74 -10.06
CA LEU A 232 18.14 6.91 -9.29
C LEU A 232 17.52 5.55 -8.89
N LEU A 233 17.52 4.56 -9.80
CA LEU A 233 17.07 3.20 -9.51
C LEU A 233 17.95 2.55 -8.44
N ALA A 234 19.27 2.71 -8.51
CA ALA A 234 20.18 2.17 -7.51
C ALA A 234 19.93 2.81 -6.13
N ALA A 235 19.87 4.14 -6.07
CA ALA A 235 19.63 4.88 -4.84
C ALA A 235 18.25 4.54 -4.23
N SER A 236 17.20 4.47 -5.04
CA SER A 236 15.86 4.07 -4.57
C SER A 236 15.80 2.62 -4.11
N THR A 237 16.57 1.72 -4.72
CA THR A 237 16.65 0.32 -4.29
C THR A 237 17.34 0.17 -2.94
N LEU A 238 18.40 0.94 -2.69
CA LEU A 238 19.08 0.94 -1.39
C LEU A 238 18.18 1.53 -0.30
N LEU A 239 17.53 2.67 -0.58
CA LEU A 239 16.73 3.38 0.42
C LEU A 239 15.33 2.76 0.64
N PHE A 240 14.54 2.58 -0.42
CA PHE A 240 13.16 2.08 -0.32
C PHE A 240 13.07 0.55 -0.37
N GLY A 241 14.08 -0.11 -0.93
CA GLY A 241 14.21 -1.56 -0.87
C GLY A 241 14.87 -2.00 0.43
N PHE A 242 16.19 -2.00 0.48
CA PHE A 242 16.93 -2.64 1.57
C PHE A 242 16.85 -1.92 2.92
N HIS A 243 16.83 -0.58 2.95
CA HIS A 243 16.84 0.15 4.22
C HIS A 243 15.45 0.20 4.88
N SER A 244 14.40 0.48 4.12
CA SER A 244 13.05 0.70 4.69
C SER A 244 11.98 -0.29 4.23
N ALA A 245 12.27 -1.20 3.29
CA ALA A 245 11.31 -2.15 2.71
C ALA A 245 9.93 -1.53 2.36
N SER A 246 9.92 -0.27 1.94
CA SER A 246 8.75 0.60 1.80
C SER A 246 8.25 0.66 0.36
N LEU A 247 7.98 -0.52 -0.22
CA LEU A 247 7.35 -0.63 -1.53
C LEU A 247 5.83 -0.54 -1.37
N TYR A 248 5.15 0.19 -2.27
CA TYR A 248 3.69 0.08 -2.30
C TYR A 248 3.26 -1.19 -3.02
N SER A 249 2.24 -1.80 -2.45
CA SER A 249 1.79 -3.18 -2.66
C SER A 249 0.28 -3.20 -2.94
N ALA A 250 -0.29 -4.37 -3.19
CA ALA A 250 -1.74 -4.57 -3.20
C ALA A 250 -2.37 -4.20 -1.84
N SER A 251 -1.66 -4.42 -0.72
CA SER A 251 -2.14 -4.00 0.61
C SER A 251 -2.17 -2.48 0.77
N THR A 252 -1.20 -1.73 0.24
CA THR A 252 -1.26 -0.26 0.23
C THR A 252 -2.44 0.26 -0.58
N MET A 253 -2.74 -0.39 -1.73
CA MET A 253 -3.92 -0.05 -2.53
C MET A 253 -5.21 -0.32 -1.76
N GLY A 254 -5.32 -1.50 -1.15
CA GLY A 254 -6.46 -1.88 -0.30
C GLY A 254 -6.64 -0.92 0.87
N GLY A 255 -5.55 -0.57 1.56
CA GLY A 255 -5.55 0.40 2.66
C GLY A 255 -6.02 1.79 2.23
N LEU A 256 -5.62 2.25 1.04
CA LEU A 256 -6.06 3.53 0.49
C LEU A 256 -7.57 3.53 0.18
N ILE A 257 -8.10 2.41 -0.33
CA ILE A 257 -9.53 2.24 -0.63
C ILE A 257 -10.37 2.15 0.65
N TYR A 258 -9.88 1.41 1.64
CA TYR A 258 -10.60 1.18 2.90
C TYR A 258 -10.54 2.38 3.86
N GLY A 259 -9.49 3.19 3.78
CA GLY A 259 -9.29 4.33 4.68
C GLY A 259 -8.37 4.04 5.87
N SER A 260 -7.52 3.01 5.81
CA SER A 260 -6.56 2.69 6.89
C SER A 260 -5.60 3.83 7.20
N TRP A 261 -5.36 4.70 6.23
CA TRP A 261 -4.48 5.87 6.37
C TRP A 261 -5.07 6.96 7.29
N ILE A 262 -6.39 6.93 7.55
CA ILE A 262 -7.09 7.90 8.42
C ILE A 262 -6.87 7.56 9.90
N SER A 263 -6.85 6.27 10.24
CA SER A 263 -6.61 5.79 11.62
C SER A 263 -5.13 5.83 12.03
N GLY A 264 -4.24 6.22 11.14
CA GLY A 264 -2.79 6.15 11.34
C GLY A 264 -2.16 4.89 10.76
N VAL A 265 -0.95 5.03 10.20
CA VAL A 265 -0.12 3.92 9.70
C VAL A 265 1.33 4.10 10.15
N ALA A 266 2.06 3.00 10.37
CA ALA A 266 3.43 3.06 10.88
C ALA A 266 4.40 3.76 9.90
N ASN A 267 4.07 3.71 8.61
CA ASN A 267 4.84 4.35 7.54
C ASN A 267 3.93 4.87 6.41
N TYR A 268 3.96 6.18 6.18
CA TYR A 268 3.19 6.84 5.12
C TYR A 268 3.90 6.82 3.75
N THR A 269 5.19 6.48 3.70
CA THR A 269 6.00 6.49 2.47
C THR A 269 5.36 5.70 1.31
N PRO A 270 4.88 4.44 1.49
CA PRO A 270 4.22 3.71 0.43
C PRO A 270 2.93 4.39 -0.07
N PHE A 271 2.15 4.99 0.83
CA PHE A 271 0.93 5.73 0.47
C PHE A 271 1.25 6.99 -0.34
N ILE A 272 2.26 7.75 0.07
CA ILE A 272 2.73 8.93 -0.65
C ILE A 272 3.18 8.55 -2.07
N LEU A 273 4.02 7.53 -2.20
CA LEU A 273 4.50 7.05 -3.51
C LEU A 273 3.36 6.53 -4.40
N LEU A 274 2.37 5.84 -3.81
CA LEU A 274 1.19 5.37 -4.52
C LEU A 274 0.35 6.55 -5.05
N VAL A 275 0.00 7.52 -4.21
CA VAL A 275 -0.80 8.68 -4.59
C VAL A 275 -0.11 9.50 -5.67
N LEU A 276 1.19 9.79 -5.50
CA LEU A 276 1.98 10.50 -6.51
C LEU A 276 2.03 9.74 -7.84
N SER A 277 2.18 8.40 -7.78
CA SER A 277 2.14 7.54 -8.97
C SER A 277 0.79 7.62 -9.69
N ILE A 278 -0.32 7.57 -8.95
CA ILE A 278 -1.68 7.67 -9.49
C ILE A 278 -1.87 9.03 -10.19
N ILE A 279 -1.50 10.14 -9.53
CA ILE A 279 -1.57 11.50 -10.10
C ILE A 279 -0.77 11.57 -11.40
N TYR A 280 0.45 11.05 -11.41
CA TYR A 280 1.31 11.06 -12.58
C TYR A 280 0.73 10.22 -13.74
N ILE A 281 0.17 9.03 -13.45
CA ILE A 281 -0.51 8.18 -14.44
C ILE A 281 -1.70 8.93 -15.05
N PHE A 282 -2.50 9.61 -14.23
CA PHE A 282 -3.63 10.41 -14.69
C PHE A 282 -3.22 11.59 -15.58
N TYR A 283 -2.00 12.10 -15.46
CA TYR A 283 -1.51 13.14 -16.38
C TYR A 283 -0.87 12.54 -17.64
N TYR A 284 0.12 11.64 -17.49
CA TYR A 284 1.02 11.21 -18.57
C TYR A 284 0.74 9.82 -19.16
N ASN A 285 -0.23 9.05 -18.64
CA ASN A 285 -0.51 7.66 -19.05
C ASN A 285 0.71 6.71 -18.93
N ARG A 286 1.63 7.01 -18.02
CA ARG A 286 2.83 6.22 -17.75
C ARG A 286 3.03 6.13 -16.25
N ASN A 287 3.63 5.04 -15.78
CA ASN A 287 3.96 4.88 -14.37
C ASN A 287 5.46 5.16 -14.15
N VAL A 288 5.78 6.35 -13.62
CA VAL A 288 7.16 6.76 -13.31
C VAL A 288 7.79 5.91 -12.22
N TYR A 289 7.01 5.49 -11.22
CA TYR A 289 7.51 4.61 -10.17
C TYR A 289 8.03 3.28 -10.76
N CYS A 290 7.22 2.66 -11.62
CA CYS A 290 7.56 1.54 -12.51
C CYS A 290 8.95 1.59 -13.19
N GLN A 291 9.30 2.80 -13.64
CA GLN A 291 10.39 3.07 -14.56
C GLN A 291 11.68 3.50 -13.86
N SER A 292 11.54 4.17 -12.70
CA SER A 292 12.62 4.97 -12.12
C SER A 292 12.79 4.83 -10.62
N LEU A 293 11.82 4.24 -9.89
CA LEU A 293 11.87 4.18 -8.42
C LEU A 293 11.61 2.79 -7.82
N CYS A 294 10.96 1.89 -8.54
CA CYS A 294 10.58 0.57 -8.03
C CYS A 294 11.82 -0.29 -7.72
N PRO A 295 12.09 -0.63 -6.44
CA PRO A 295 13.25 -1.44 -6.05
C PRO A 295 13.22 -2.84 -6.68
N PHE A 296 12.07 -3.50 -6.65
CA PHE A 296 11.93 -4.85 -7.19
C PHE A 296 12.19 -4.89 -8.70
N GLY A 297 11.67 -3.91 -9.44
CA GLY A 297 11.91 -3.80 -10.88
C GLY A 297 13.37 -3.49 -11.25
N ALA A 298 14.11 -2.84 -10.34
CA ALA A 298 15.54 -2.57 -10.48
C ALA A 298 16.38 -3.84 -10.25
N VAL A 299 16.09 -4.60 -9.19
CA VAL A 299 16.73 -5.90 -8.92
C VAL A 299 16.57 -6.85 -10.10
N GLN A 300 15.34 -6.97 -10.63
CA GLN A 300 15.10 -7.81 -11.82
C GLN A 300 15.83 -7.32 -13.07
N GLN A 301 16.09 -6.02 -13.21
CA GLN A 301 16.90 -5.49 -14.31
C GLN A 301 18.38 -5.79 -14.15
N CYS A 302 18.89 -5.73 -12.91
CA CYS A 302 20.26 -6.09 -12.60
C CYS A 302 20.50 -7.57 -12.93
N LEU A 303 19.64 -8.46 -12.43
CA LEU A 303 19.70 -9.90 -12.70
C LEU A 303 19.59 -10.21 -14.21
N ALA A 304 18.69 -9.54 -14.92
CA ALA A 304 18.56 -9.71 -16.36
C ALA A 304 19.83 -9.31 -17.12
N LYS A 305 20.58 -8.32 -16.63
CA LYS A 305 21.87 -7.91 -17.22
C LYS A 305 22.97 -8.92 -16.93
N VAL A 306 22.99 -9.50 -15.73
CA VAL A 306 23.92 -10.56 -15.33
C VAL A 306 23.70 -11.82 -16.15
N GLY A 307 22.44 -12.23 -16.35
CA GLY A 307 22.10 -13.44 -17.11
C GLY A 307 21.99 -13.24 -18.63
N ASN A 308 22.30 -12.05 -19.16
CA ASN A 308 22.12 -11.69 -20.58
C ASN A 308 20.72 -12.03 -21.13
N ALA A 309 19.70 -11.74 -20.30
CA ALA A 309 18.31 -12.11 -20.54
C ALA A 309 17.74 -11.42 -21.78
N LYS A 310 16.97 -12.18 -22.57
CA LYS A 310 16.25 -11.63 -23.72
C LYS A 310 14.99 -10.88 -23.28
N SER A 311 14.67 -9.79 -23.98
CA SER A 311 13.38 -9.12 -23.82
C SER A 311 12.30 -9.94 -24.53
N SER A 312 11.58 -10.78 -23.78
CA SER A 312 10.41 -11.50 -24.29
C SER A 312 9.14 -10.90 -23.69
N PRO A 313 8.36 -10.10 -24.45
CA PRO A 313 7.08 -9.60 -23.95
C PRO A 313 6.08 -10.76 -23.89
N ILE A 314 5.55 -11.03 -22.70
CA ILE A 314 4.47 -12.02 -22.53
C ILE A 314 3.22 -11.49 -23.24
N ARG A 315 2.78 -12.17 -24.30
CA ARG A 315 1.68 -11.72 -25.17
C ARG A 315 0.38 -12.51 -25.01
N HIS A 316 0.39 -13.56 -24.19
CA HIS A 316 -0.79 -14.42 -24.05
C HIS A 316 -1.89 -13.72 -23.25
N GLN A 317 -3.14 -13.86 -23.68
CA GLN A 317 -4.30 -13.17 -23.10
C GLN A 317 -4.49 -13.51 -21.61
N PHE A 318 -4.13 -14.73 -21.21
CA PHE A 318 -4.16 -15.18 -19.82
C PHE A 318 -3.37 -14.25 -18.88
N PHE A 319 -2.10 -13.96 -19.21
CA PHE A 319 -1.24 -13.10 -18.38
C PHE A 319 -1.65 -11.62 -18.36
N ILE A 320 -2.67 -11.23 -19.13
CA ILE A 320 -3.23 -9.89 -19.05
C ILE A 320 -4.49 -9.88 -18.16
N TRP A 321 -5.33 -10.91 -18.23
CA TRP A 321 -6.57 -10.99 -17.46
C TRP A 321 -6.37 -11.56 -16.06
N PHE A 322 -5.52 -12.57 -15.92
CA PHE A 322 -5.27 -13.23 -14.64
C PHE A 322 -4.80 -12.26 -13.55
N PRO A 323 -3.82 -11.36 -13.77
CA PRO A 323 -3.37 -10.42 -12.74
C PRO A 323 -4.43 -9.38 -12.35
N ARG A 324 -5.32 -9.03 -13.30
CA ARG A 324 -6.43 -8.10 -13.05
C ARG A 324 -7.48 -8.76 -12.15
N ALA A 325 -7.83 -10.01 -12.44
CA ALA A 325 -8.74 -10.79 -11.62
C ALA A 325 -8.14 -11.05 -10.22
N LEU A 326 -6.86 -11.46 -10.17
CA LEU A 326 -6.15 -11.69 -8.92
C LEU A 326 -6.11 -10.43 -8.05
N LEU A 327 -5.72 -9.29 -8.62
CA LEU A 327 -5.75 -8.00 -7.92
C LEU A 327 -7.16 -7.67 -7.40
N LEU A 328 -8.19 -7.81 -8.22
CA LEU A 328 -9.57 -7.53 -7.80
C LEU A 328 -9.99 -8.42 -6.63
N ILE A 329 -9.75 -9.73 -6.72
CA ILE A 329 -10.07 -10.69 -5.65
C ILE A 329 -9.35 -10.30 -4.36
N THR A 330 -8.06 -9.98 -4.42
CA THR A 330 -7.27 -9.59 -3.24
C THR A 330 -7.77 -8.30 -2.61
N LEU A 331 -8.17 -7.30 -3.41
CA LEU A 331 -8.76 -6.06 -2.91
C LEU A 331 -10.16 -6.28 -2.31
N CYS A 332 -10.99 -7.15 -2.92
CA CYS A 332 -12.31 -7.50 -2.40
C CYS A 332 -12.21 -8.25 -1.06
N LEU A 333 -11.32 -9.24 -0.96
CA LEU A 333 -11.09 -9.98 0.28
C LEU A 333 -10.52 -9.06 1.37
N GLY A 334 -9.51 -8.24 1.04
CA GLY A 334 -8.96 -7.26 1.97
C GLY A 334 -10.02 -6.25 2.46
N ALA A 335 -10.93 -5.81 1.59
CA ALA A 335 -12.03 -4.92 1.95
C ALA A 335 -13.07 -5.62 2.84
N TYR A 336 -13.42 -6.86 2.54
CA TYR A 336 -14.41 -7.65 3.29
C TYR A 336 -13.92 -8.04 4.69
N PHE A 337 -12.67 -8.51 4.81
CA PHE A 337 -12.10 -8.92 6.09
C PHE A 337 -11.48 -7.79 6.91
N ARG A 338 -11.43 -6.56 6.36
CA ARG A 338 -10.81 -5.38 6.98
C ARG A 338 -9.32 -5.57 7.31
N SER A 339 -8.63 -6.42 6.54
CA SER A 339 -7.21 -6.77 6.70
C SER A 339 -6.48 -6.83 5.34
N PRO A 340 -6.09 -5.67 4.76
CA PRO A 340 -5.45 -5.63 3.44
C PRO A 340 -4.14 -6.42 3.35
N ALA A 341 -3.41 -6.54 4.46
CA ALA A 341 -2.12 -7.24 4.51
C ALA A 341 -2.26 -8.78 4.45
N ALA A 342 -3.40 -9.33 4.86
CA ALA A 342 -3.63 -10.79 4.91
C ALA A 342 -3.69 -11.45 3.53
N PHE A 343 -4.05 -10.70 2.49
CA PHE A 343 -4.25 -11.23 1.13
C PHE A 343 -3.13 -10.81 0.16
N VAL A 344 -1.95 -10.47 0.70
CA VAL A 344 -0.79 -10.10 -0.10
C VAL A 344 -0.18 -11.34 -0.75
N TYR A 345 -0.14 -11.36 -2.08
CA TYR A 345 0.42 -12.46 -2.87
C TYR A 345 1.76 -12.13 -3.52
N GLU A 346 2.26 -10.91 -3.32
CA GLU A 346 3.45 -10.41 -4.01
C GLU A 346 4.74 -10.63 -3.19
N PRO A 347 5.89 -10.81 -3.85
CA PRO A 347 7.15 -11.17 -3.20
C PRO A 347 7.86 -9.99 -2.51
N PHE A 348 7.24 -8.81 -2.43
CA PHE A 348 7.94 -7.58 -2.04
C PHE A 348 8.44 -7.61 -0.59
N GLY A 349 7.61 -8.12 0.33
CA GLY A 349 7.97 -8.26 1.74
C GLY A 349 9.14 -9.21 1.96
N ILE A 350 9.19 -10.33 1.24
CA ILE A 350 10.29 -11.29 1.34
C ILE A 350 11.55 -10.76 0.67
N ALA A 351 11.43 -10.16 -0.51
CA ALA A 351 12.60 -9.72 -1.27
C ALA A 351 13.43 -8.64 -0.56
N PHE A 352 12.81 -7.81 0.28
CA PHE A 352 13.48 -6.68 0.95
C PHE A 352 13.40 -6.70 2.47
N GLY A 353 12.38 -7.32 3.05
CA GLY A 353 12.24 -7.50 4.50
C GLY A 353 12.60 -8.88 5.00
N MET A 354 12.75 -9.89 4.11
CA MET A 354 12.94 -11.30 4.49
C MET A 354 11.82 -11.84 5.40
N ILE A 355 10.62 -11.27 5.32
CA ILE A 355 9.46 -11.67 6.12
C ILE A 355 8.31 -12.03 5.17
N GLY A 356 7.74 -13.21 5.38
CA GLY A 356 6.58 -13.71 4.63
C GLY A 356 6.45 -15.22 4.73
N GLY A 357 5.33 -15.75 4.26
CA GLY A 357 5.07 -17.19 4.27
C GLY A 357 6.01 -17.97 3.33
N MET A 358 6.21 -19.26 3.62
CA MET A 358 7.08 -20.15 2.84
C MET A 358 6.75 -20.17 1.34
N TYR A 359 5.46 -20.09 0.97
CA TYR A 359 5.03 -20.05 -0.42
C TYR A 359 5.52 -18.79 -1.16
N LEU A 360 5.49 -17.62 -0.49
CA LEU A 360 6.05 -16.38 -1.05
C LEU A 360 7.57 -16.46 -1.16
N PHE A 361 8.23 -17.19 -0.27
CA PHE A 361 9.67 -17.39 -0.33
C PHE A 361 10.05 -18.17 -1.59
N VAL A 362 9.40 -19.33 -1.80
CA VAL A 362 9.56 -20.14 -3.01
C VAL A 362 9.26 -19.32 -4.27
N LEU A 363 8.17 -18.53 -4.25
CA LEU A 363 7.82 -17.64 -5.35
C LEU A 363 8.92 -16.58 -5.62
N THR A 364 9.49 -15.98 -4.58
CA THR A 364 10.55 -14.97 -4.70
C THR A 364 11.80 -15.58 -5.34
N VAL A 365 12.22 -16.76 -4.88
CA VAL A 365 13.37 -17.50 -5.45
C VAL A 365 13.11 -17.85 -6.91
N MET A 366 11.94 -18.40 -7.25
CA MET A 366 11.53 -18.68 -8.63
C MET A 366 11.62 -17.44 -9.52
N ILE A 367 11.17 -16.27 -9.02
CA ILE A 367 11.23 -15.01 -9.77
C ILE A 367 12.67 -14.54 -9.96
N ILE A 368 13.52 -14.65 -8.96
CA ILE A 368 14.94 -14.28 -9.05
C ILE A 368 15.64 -15.14 -10.11
N LEU A 369 15.47 -16.46 -10.05
CA LEU A 369 16.04 -17.40 -11.03
C LEU A 369 15.53 -17.11 -12.44
N THR A 370 14.22 -16.92 -12.59
CA THR A 370 13.61 -16.59 -13.89
C THR A 370 14.09 -15.22 -14.42
N SER A 371 14.43 -14.29 -13.53
CA SER A 371 14.92 -12.96 -13.92
C SER A 371 16.31 -12.98 -14.56
N LEU A 372 17.07 -14.07 -14.42
CA LEU A 372 18.33 -14.29 -15.14
C LEU A 372 18.09 -14.61 -16.62
N VAL A 373 16.97 -15.25 -16.96
CA VAL A 373 16.67 -15.71 -18.33
C VAL A 373 15.73 -14.74 -19.06
N VAL A 374 14.76 -14.18 -18.32
CA VAL A 374 13.70 -13.30 -18.84
C VAL A 374 13.80 -11.93 -18.20
N ARG A 375 13.71 -10.87 -19.00
CA ARG A 375 13.75 -9.50 -18.46
C ARG A 375 12.46 -9.14 -17.72
N ARG A 376 12.54 -8.90 -16.40
CA ARG A 376 11.41 -8.48 -15.53
C ARG A 376 10.18 -9.41 -15.62
N PRO A 377 10.31 -10.72 -15.32
CA PRO A 377 9.22 -11.69 -15.49
C PRO A 377 8.01 -11.34 -14.61
N TRP A 378 8.24 -10.97 -13.34
CA TRP A 378 7.15 -10.60 -12.41
C TRP A 378 6.41 -9.35 -12.85
N CYS A 379 7.13 -8.27 -13.18
CA CYS A 379 6.51 -7.02 -13.62
C CYS A 379 5.64 -7.19 -14.88
N GLN A 380 5.97 -8.17 -15.74
CA GLN A 380 5.22 -8.44 -16.97
C GLN A 380 4.09 -9.46 -16.77
N SER A 381 4.17 -10.33 -15.77
CA SER A 381 3.25 -11.46 -15.61
C SER A 381 2.20 -11.24 -14.54
N LEU A 382 2.60 -10.93 -13.29
CA LEU A 382 1.72 -11.04 -12.12
C LEU A 382 1.69 -9.79 -11.23
N CYS A 383 2.53 -8.79 -11.52
CA CYS A 383 2.65 -7.61 -10.67
C CYS A 383 1.33 -6.81 -10.55
N PRO A 384 0.83 -6.57 -9.31
CA PRO A 384 -0.40 -5.82 -9.09
C PRO A 384 -0.31 -4.38 -9.57
N ILE A 385 0.89 -3.78 -9.53
CA ILE A 385 1.10 -2.38 -9.94
C ILE A 385 0.82 -2.18 -11.44
N ASN A 386 1.16 -3.19 -12.25
CA ASN A 386 0.90 -3.14 -13.68
C ASN A 386 -0.60 -3.27 -13.96
N ALA A 387 -1.29 -4.19 -13.27
CA ALA A 387 -2.75 -4.35 -13.37
C ALA A 387 -3.50 -3.07 -12.96
N MET A 388 -3.07 -2.42 -11.87
CA MET A 388 -3.60 -1.13 -11.44
C MET A 388 -3.38 -0.04 -12.51
N THR A 389 -2.16 0.07 -13.04
CA THR A 389 -1.82 1.09 -14.05
C THR A 389 -2.70 0.93 -15.30
N ASP A 390 -2.87 -0.31 -15.76
CA ASP A 390 -3.74 -0.65 -16.88
C ASP A 390 -5.20 -0.22 -16.64
N PHE A 391 -5.73 -0.51 -15.43
CA PHE A 391 -7.09 -0.15 -15.05
C PHE A 391 -7.30 1.37 -15.01
N LEU A 392 -6.37 2.13 -14.42
CA LEU A 392 -6.45 3.59 -14.34
C LEU A 392 -6.40 4.24 -15.73
N VAL A 393 -5.47 3.80 -16.59
CA VAL A 393 -5.32 4.33 -17.95
C VAL A 393 -6.54 3.97 -18.81
N PHE A 394 -7.09 2.77 -18.67
CA PHE A 394 -8.31 2.35 -19.35
C PHE A 394 -9.48 3.27 -18.98
N ASN A 395 -9.77 3.44 -17.69
CA ASN A 395 -10.90 4.24 -17.21
C ASN A 395 -10.75 5.72 -17.58
N LYS A 396 -9.55 6.31 -17.46
CA LYS A 396 -9.26 7.68 -17.92
C LYS A 396 -9.58 7.85 -19.41
N ASN A 397 -9.11 6.93 -20.25
CA ASN A 397 -9.32 7.02 -21.70
C ASN A 397 -10.80 6.82 -22.06
N TRP A 398 -11.50 5.91 -21.39
CA TRP A 398 -12.94 5.73 -21.56
C TRP A 398 -13.72 6.99 -21.16
N PHE A 399 -13.43 7.59 -20.00
CA PHE A 399 -14.06 8.83 -19.56
C PHE A 399 -13.82 9.98 -20.54
N LYS A 400 -12.60 10.12 -21.06
CA LYS A 400 -12.28 11.12 -22.09
C LYS A 400 -13.07 10.91 -23.38
N GLN A 401 -13.28 9.66 -23.81
CA GLN A 401 -14.11 9.33 -24.98
C GLN A 401 -15.57 9.74 -24.75
N VAL A 402 -16.14 9.40 -23.60
CA VAL A 402 -17.53 9.77 -23.24
C VAL A 402 -17.70 11.28 -23.19
N ARG A 403 -16.76 12.01 -22.56
CA ARG A 403 -16.79 13.48 -22.49
C ARG A 403 -16.69 14.12 -23.88
N ASN A 404 -15.82 13.61 -24.74
CA ASN A 404 -15.67 14.12 -26.10
C ASN A 404 -16.89 13.81 -26.97
N GLN A 405 -17.55 12.67 -26.78
CA GLN A 405 -18.80 12.34 -27.46
C GLN A 405 -19.95 13.25 -27.01
N LYS A 406 -20.08 13.53 -25.70
CA LYS A 406 -21.05 14.50 -25.18
C LYS A 406 -20.79 15.91 -25.73
N GLY A 407 -19.54 16.35 -25.76
CA GLY A 407 -19.16 17.66 -26.32
C GLY A 407 -19.41 17.78 -27.82
N LYS A 408 -19.24 16.70 -28.60
CA LYS A 408 -19.60 16.67 -30.02
C LYS A 408 -21.11 16.73 -30.24
N LYS A 409 -21.90 15.98 -29.47
CA LYS A 409 -23.37 16.05 -29.54
C LYS A 409 -23.90 17.44 -29.16
N ALA A 410 -23.37 18.05 -28.10
CA ALA A 410 -23.75 19.41 -27.69
C ALA A 410 -23.42 20.49 -28.74
N ARG A 411 -22.31 20.35 -29.47
CA ARG A 411 -21.95 21.25 -30.59
C ARG A 411 -22.82 21.05 -31.84
N GLN A 412 -23.37 19.85 -32.06
CA GLN A 412 -24.27 19.56 -33.18
C GLN A 412 -25.70 20.06 -32.92
N THR A 413 -26.12 20.14 -31.66
CA THR A 413 -27.45 20.64 -31.26
C THR A 413 -27.49 22.16 -31.01
N ALA A 414 -26.35 22.86 -31.02
CA ALA A 414 -26.32 24.32 -30.91
C ALA A 414 -26.82 24.95 -32.23
N PRO A 415 -27.80 25.87 -32.20
CA PRO A 415 -28.33 26.47 -33.42
C PRO A 415 -27.21 27.21 -34.17
N ARG A 416 -27.06 26.89 -35.46
CA ARG A 416 -26.13 27.54 -36.37
C ARG A 416 -26.59 29.00 -36.54
N LYS A 417 -25.96 29.96 -35.84
CA LYS A 417 -26.17 31.39 -36.12
C LYS A 417 -25.91 31.63 -37.61
N GLN A 418 -26.96 31.98 -38.35
CA GLN A 418 -26.86 32.45 -39.73
C GLN A 418 -25.90 33.65 -39.74
N ARG A 419 -24.81 33.54 -40.51
CA ARG A 419 -24.05 34.71 -40.92
C ARG A 419 -24.96 35.50 -41.87
N VAL A 420 -25.58 36.56 -41.37
CA VAL A 420 -26.21 37.58 -42.22
C VAL A 420 -25.08 38.20 -43.05
N GLY A 421 -25.18 38.04 -44.37
CA GLY A 421 -24.23 38.60 -45.32
C GLY A 421 -24.30 40.11 -45.31
N ALA A 422 -23.19 40.78 -45.01
CA ALA A 422 -23.00 42.17 -45.35
C ALA A 422 -22.75 42.25 -46.87
N LYS A 423 -23.75 42.72 -47.62
CA LYS A 423 -23.56 43.19 -48.99
C LYS A 423 -22.70 44.45 -48.93
N ASN A 424 -21.52 44.40 -49.52
CA ASN A 424 -20.73 45.58 -49.83
C ASN A 424 -21.33 46.22 -51.09
N GLU A 425 -22.04 47.34 -50.93
CA GLU A 425 -22.26 48.29 -52.02
C GLU A 425 -21.06 49.25 -52.06
N THR A 426 -20.20 49.03 -53.05
CA THR A 426 -19.15 49.96 -53.45
C THR A 426 -19.77 51.22 -54.05
N ALA A 427 -19.73 52.32 -53.29
CA ALA A 427 -19.84 53.66 -53.82
C ALA A 427 -18.56 54.03 -54.58
N LYS A 428 -18.76 54.72 -55.70
CA LYS A 428 -17.83 55.01 -56.78
C LYS A 428 -17.58 56.52 -56.74
N GLN A 429 -16.35 56.96 -56.47
CA GLN A 429 -15.73 58.29 -56.71
C GLN A 429 -14.45 58.33 -55.86
N GLU A 430 -13.27 58.79 -56.29
CA GLU A 430 -12.88 59.64 -57.42
C GLU A 430 -11.37 59.42 -57.68
N LYS A 431 -10.96 59.52 -58.95
CA LYS A 431 -9.58 59.75 -59.37
C LYS A 431 -9.41 61.26 -59.48
N GLU A 432 -8.48 61.83 -58.74
CA GLU A 432 -7.45 62.78 -59.21
C GLU A 432 -6.36 62.93 -58.16
#